data_AF-A0A6I4UME5-F1
#
_entry.id   AF-A0A6I4UME5-F1
#
_cell.length_a   1.000
_cell.length_b   1.000
_cell.length_c   1.000
_cell.angle_alpha   90.00
_cell.angle_beta   90.00
_cell.angle_gamma   90.00
#
_symmetry.space_group_name_H-M   'P 1'
#
loop_
_entity.id
_entity.type
_entity.pdbx_description
1 polymer ?
#
loop_
_entity_poly.entity_id
_entity_poly.type
_entity_poly.pdbx_seq_one_letter_code
_entity_poly.pdbx_strand_id
1 'polypeptide(L)' 'MIDYFALALGHGLLAIALLRLMLRDGLDADPLIGELKAETEGNRMATSVAGRNAARRAKTAGHDEAEGDPPANA' A
#
# COMPACT_ATOMS: atom_id res chain seq x y z
N MET A 1 -16.67 52.71 8.31
CA MET A 1 -17.02 51.82 7.17
C MET A 1 -15.90 50.80 7.07
N ILE A 2 -16.11 49.62 7.64
CA ILE A 2 -15.01 48.69 7.90
C ILE A 2 -14.95 47.63 6.80
N ASP A 3 -13.83 47.64 6.08
CA ASP A 3 -13.14 46.51 5.43
C ASP A 3 -13.95 45.33 4.84
N TYR A 4 -14.94 45.62 4.01
CA TYR A 4 -15.53 44.60 3.12
C TYR A 4 -14.48 43.93 2.24
N PHE A 5 -13.41 44.65 1.88
CA PHE A 5 -12.29 44.09 1.14
C PHE A 5 -11.54 43.03 1.95
N ALA A 6 -11.20 43.32 3.22
CA ALA A 6 -10.54 42.33 4.07
C ALA A 6 -11.45 41.12 4.35
N LEU A 7 -12.75 41.36 4.54
CA LEU A 7 -13.73 40.29 4.73
C LEU A 7 -13.82 39.39 3.49
N ALA A 8 -13.95 39.97 2.30
CA ALA A 8 -14.02 39.25 1.03
C ALA A 8 -12.71 38.50 0.74
N LEU A 9 -11.56 39.13 1.02
CA LEU A 9 -10.25 38.51 0.86
C LEU A 9 -10.08 37.32 1.80
N GLY A 10 -10.43 37.47 3.09
CA GLY A 10 -10.38 36.38 4.06
C GLY A 10 -11.28 35.21 3.67
N HIS A 11 -12.51 35.49 3.22
CA HIS A 11 -13.43 34.44 2.74
C HIS A 11 -12.92 33.78 1.46
N GLY A 12 -12.39 34.55 0.51
CA GLY A 12 -11.80 34.01 -0.72
C GLY A 12 -10.62 33.09 -0.44
N LEU A 13 -9.72 33.49 0.45
CA LEU A 13 -8.58 32.68 0.86
C LEU A 13 -9.04 31.41 1.59
N LEU A 14 -10.05 31.48 2.46
CA LEU A 14 -10.63 30.31 3.11
C LEU A 14 -11.29 29.35 2.11
N ALA A 15 -12.04 29.87 1.14
CA ALA A 15 -12.65 29.05 0.09
C ALA A 15 -11.59 28.32 -0.75
N ILE A 16 -10.51 29.01 -1.11
CA ILE A 16 -9.39 28.39 -1.85
C ILE A 16 -8.68 27.34 -0.99
N ALA A 17 -8.45 27.61 0.29
CA ALA A 17 -7.83 26.66 1.21
C ALA A 17 -8.69 25.38 1.35
N LEU A 18 -10.01 25.54 1.51
CA LEU A 18 -10.96 24.44 1.55
C LEU A 18 -10.97 23.65 0.24
N LEU A 19 -11.03 24.33 -0.91
CA LEU A 19 -10.99 23.69 -2.22
C LEU A 19 -9.70 22.87 -2.40
N ARG A 20 -8.56 23.43 -2.02
CA ARG A 20 -7.26 22.75 -2.09
C ARG A 20 -7.22 21.53 -1.16
N LEU A 21 -7.77 21.64 0.05
CA LEU A 21 -7.84 20.52 0.97
C LEU A 21 -8.73 19.41 0.41
N MET A 22 -9.89 19.76 -0.15
CA MET A 22 -10.83 18.80 -0.71
C MET A 22 -10.28 18.06 -1.94
N LEU A 23 -9.50 18.76 -2.76
CA LEU A 23 -8.80 18.21 -3.93
C LEU A 23 -7.45 17.57 -3.58
N ARG A 24 -7.09 17.49 -2.30
CA ARG A 24 -5.79 16.94 -1.88
C ARG A 24 -5.80 15.42 -2.08
N ASP A 25 -4.79 14.94 -2.78
CA ASP A 25 -4.56 13.51 -2.90
C ASP A 25 -4.40 12.85 -1.53
N GLY A 26 -5.13 11.74 -1.34
CA GLY A 26 -5.11 10.98 -0.10
C GLY A 26 -5.86 11.63 1.07
N LEU A 27 -6.73 12.62 0.83
CA LEU A 27 -7.58 13.17 1.89
C LEU A 27 -8.47 12.08 2.54
N ASP A 28 -8.99 11.16 1.73
CA ASP A 28 -9.82 10.03 2.17
C ASP A 28 -9.02 8.72 2.33
N ALA A 29 -7.69 8.78 2.23
CA ALA A 29 -6.85 7.59 2.40
C ALA A 29 -6.66 7.31 3.89
N ASP A 30 -7.43 6.35 4.42
CA ASP A 30 -7.26 5.83 5.77
C ASP A 30 -6.13 4.79 5.81
N PRO A 31 -5.04 5.02 6.57
CA PRO A 31 -3.94 4.06 6.73
C PRO A 31 -4.42 2.69 7.23
N LEU A 32 -5.40 2.66 8.14
CA LEU A 32 -5.90 1.42 8.74
C LEU A 32 -6.58 0.53 7.70
N ILE A 33 -7.34 1.13 6.77
CA ILE A 33 -7.96 0.41 5.65
C ILE A 33 -6.88 -0.20 4.72
N GLY A 34 -5.74 0.46 4.57
CA GLY A 34 -4.60 -0.07 3.82
C GLY A 34 -4.03 -1.33 4.47
N GLU A 35 -3.81 -1.30 5.78
CA GLU A 35 -3.32 -2.44 6.56
C GLU A 35 -4.29 -3.63 6.51
N LEU A 36 -5.59 -3.38 6.70
CA LEU A 36 -6.64 -4.40 6.60
C LEU A 36 -6.69 -5.06 5.21
N LYS A 37 -6.53 -4.28 4.13
CA LYS A 37 -6.45 -4.82 2.76
C LYS A 37 -5.23 -5.71 2.57
N ALA A 38 -4.07 -5.29 3.06
CA ALA A 38 -2.84 -6.09 2.95
C ALA A 38 -2.96 -7.41 3.74
N GLU A 39 -3.51 -7.37 4.96
CA GLU A 39 -3.73 -8.56 5.78
C GLU A 39 -4.72 -9.54 5.11
N THR A 40 -5.84 -9.03 4.60
CA THR A 40 -6.85 -9.86 3.93
C THR A 40 -6.32 -10.48 2.63
N GLU A 41 -5.51 -9.75 1.86
CA GLU A 41 -4.85 -10.29 0.66
C GLU A 41 -3.83 -11.38 1.02
N GLY A 42 -3.00 -11.15 2.04
CA GLY A 42 -2.07 -12.15 2.56
C GLY A 42 -2.78 -13.42 3.04
N ASN A 43 -3.86 -13.28 3.80
CA ASN A 43 -4.63 -14.42 4.29
C ASN A 43 -5.35 -15.17 3.15
N ARG A 44 -5.89 -14.45 2.16
CA ARG A 44 -6.48 -15.06 0.95
C ARG A 44 -5.43 -15.88 0.21
N MET A 45 -4.23 -15.33 0.02
CA MET A 45 -3.14 -16.04 -0.65
C MET A 45 -2.72 -17.29 0.13
N ALA A 46 -2.53 -17.17 1.45
CA ALA A 46 -2.18 -18.29 2.33
C ALA A 46 -3.24 -19.41 2.36
N THR A 47 -4.52 -19.04 2.30
CA THR A 47 -5.64 -20.00 2.34
C THR A 47 -5.96 -20.60 0.95
N SER A 48 -5.57 -19.92 -0.13
CA SER A 48 -5.83 -20.41 -1.48
C SER A 48 -5.00 -21.65 -1.83
N VAL A 49 -5.57 -22.56 -2.63
CA VAL A 49 -4.84 -23.73 -3.17
C VAL A 49 -3.62 -23.28 -3.98
N ALA A 50 -3.75 -22.21 -4.76
CA ALA A 50 -2.66 -21.64 -5.55
C ALA A 50 -1.51 -21.14 -4.67
N GLY A 51 -1.81 -20.40 -3.60
CA GLY A 51 -0.79 -19.91 -2.67
C GLY A 51 -0.16 -21.02 -1.83
N ARG A 52 -0.93 -22.03 -1.38
CA ARG A 52 -0.36 -23.24 -0.75
C ARG A 52 0.57 -24.00 -1.69
N ASN A 53 0.21 -24.12 -2.96
CA ASN A 53 1.05 -24.78 -3.97
C ASN A 53 2.31 -23.94 -4.28
N ALA A 54 2.18 -22.62 -4.38
CA ALA A 54 3.32 -21.71 -4.54
C ALA A 54 4.30 -21.78 -3.35
N ALA A 55 3.78 -21.81 -2.12
CA ALA A 55 4.59 -21.96 -0.91
C ALA A 55 5.32 -23.32 -0.86
N ARG A 56 4.69 -24.39 -1.35
CA ARG A 56 5.36 -25.70 -1.51
C ARG A 56 6.49 -25.65 -2.54
N ARG A 57 6.24 -25.02 -3.70
CA ARG A 57 7.25 -24.86 -4.75
C ARG A 57 8.44 -24.02 -4.28
N ALA A 58 8.20 -22.94 -3.54
CA ALA A 58 9.26 -22.12 -2.97
C ALA A 58 10.15 -22.91 -1.98
N LYS A 59 9.55 -23.82 -1.19
CA LYS A 59 10.31 -24.72 -0.30
C LYS A 59 11.15 -25.74 -1.06
N THR A 60 10.66 -26.30 -2.16
CA THR A 60 11.42 -27.27 -2.96
C THR A 60 12.51 -26.62 -3.80
N ALA A 61 12.25 -25.43 -4.37
CA ALA A 61 13.26 -24.70 -5.15
C ALA A 61 14.49 -24.30 -4.30
N GLY A 62 14.30 -23.98 -3.02
CA GLY A 62 15.41 -23.71 -2.10
C GLY A 62 16.19 -24.95 -1.65
N HIS A 63 15.67 -26.16 -1.87
CA HIS A 63 16.40 -27.41 -1.59
C HIS A 63 17.31 -27.80 -2.77
N ASP A 64 16.86 -27.58 -4.01
CA ASP A 64 17.65 -27.88 -5.20
C ASP A 64 18.88 -26.95 -5.36
N GLU A 65 18.82 -25.69 -4.89
CA GLU A 65 19.99 -24.78 -4.91
C GLU A 65 21.02 -25.08 -3.80
N ALA A 66 20.62 -25.74 -2.70
CA ALA A 66 21.51 -26.11 -1.61
C ALA A 66 22.26 -27.44 -1.87
N GLU A 67 21.82 -28.22 -2.85
CA GLU A 67 22.41 -29.51 -3.25
C GLU A 67 23.18 -29.36 -4.58
N GLY A 68 23.98 -28.29 -4.68
CA GLY A 68 25.00 -28.12 -5.71
C GLY A 68 26.15 -29.11 -5.52
N ASP A 69 26.00 -30.26 -6.18
CA ASP A 69 27.03 -31.16 -6.74
C ASP A 69 28.44 -31.13 -6.08
N PRO A 70 28.82 -32.15 -5.27
CA PRO A 70 30.21 -32.28 -4.84
C PRO A 70 31.09 -32.61 -6.07
N PRO A 71 32.24 -31.93 -6.25
CA PRO A 71 33.09 -32.17 -7.42
C PRO A 71 33.55 -33.63 -7.43
N ALA A 72 33.14 -34.36 -8.48
CA ALA A 72 33.65 -35.69 -8.76
C ALA A 72 35.17 -35.60 -9.01
N ASN A 73 35.91 -36.34 -8.18
CA ASN A 73 37.37 -36.46 -8.20
C ASN A 73 37.99 -36.48 -9.61
N ALA A 74 39.06 -35.70 -9.80
CA ALA A 74 40.05 -35.86 -10.86
C ALA A 74 41.45 -35.82 -10.24
#